data_AF-A0A5D0UPA4-F1
#
_entry.id   AF-A0A5D0UPA4-F1
#
_cell.length_a   1.000
_cell.length_b   1.000
_cell.length_c   1.000
_cell.angle_alpha   90.00
_cell.angle_beta   90.00
_cell.angle_gamma   90.00
#
_symmetry.space_group_name_H-M   'P 1'
#
loop_
_entity.id
_entity.type
_entity.pdbx_description
1 polymer ?
#
loop_
_entity_poly.entity_id
_entity_poly.type
_entity_poly.pdbx_seq_one_letter_code
_entity_poly.pdbx_strand_id
1 'polypeptide(L)'
;MSRDVVELRVHGVTGVRAEELLDHPVVVRVAGDRDAGFYRPRPGFGVTSGPGGVVIEAYQWRNLTASTVSRTLSLIFLLPFMFSNLAAWLRPPGGNGDTVKALCRVLGATITVIFVLSIIGVTVDLVGWQCVQYRPCTAGRGYLGWLAAFPIGPRLVVLAVFPAATIRLIWWVGSRSARSYEAFESTYGTSGAPPGDRLDAPGFWSGETLVGRLRSIHVAIAYGTLDVSVVVALFTLDRRPVGVALIVAAVLLLAVCVVLLCLPALSAPHSGWDWTRSVIRPLRVAVAAITVLSIGYAALPRPPVPQGGALPGFALSVNSVILGQAALLVALAVITVWQQRAAPPSARAFFRGLGAPVFGAIAAGLAGDLYPGVRHPAG
;
A
#
# COMPACT_ATOMS: atom_id res chain seq x y z
N MET A 1 -40.47 -0.19 -22.11
CA MET A 1 -39.06 -0.65 -22.17
C MET A 1 -39.02 -2.04 -21.59
N SER A 2 -38.84 -3.07 -22.43
CA SER A 2 -38.50 -4.42 -21.95
C SER A 2 -37.28 -4.29 -21.06
N ARG A 3 -37.33 -4.79 -19.82
CA ARG A 3 -36.10 -4.95 -19.04
C ARG A 3 -35.31 -6.03 -19.74
N ASP A 4 -34.17 -5.67 -20.32
CA ASP A 4 -33.22 -6.64 -20.85
C ASP A 4 -32.72 -7.48 -19.66
N VAL A 5 -33.29 -8.67 -19.52
CA VAL A 5 -32.85 -9.64 -18.51
C VAL A 5 -31.63 -10.34 -19.06
N VAL A 6 -30.57 -10.39 -18.24
CA VAL A 6 -29.34 -11.14 -18.52
C VAL A 6 -29.25 -12.30 -17.55
N GLU A 7 -29.13 -13.52 -18.06
CA GLU A 7 -28.76 -14.69 -17.28
C GLU A 7 -27.24 -14.74 -17.17
N LEU A 8 -26.72 -14.39 -15.99
CA LEU A 8 -25.30 -14.46 -15.71
C LEU A 8 -24.93 -15.83 -15.12
N ARG A 9 -24.21 -16.64 -15.91
CA ARG A 9 -23.67 -17.93 -15.47
C ARG A 9 -22.29 -17.74 -14.90
N VAL A 10 -22.03 -18.28 -13.71
CA VAL A 10 -20.75 -18.16 -13.01
C VAL A 10 -20.29 -19.54 -12.58
N HIS A 11 -19.03 -19.88 -12.90
CA HIS A 11 -18.47 -21.15 -12.47
C HIS A 11 -18.10 -21.13 -10.97
N GLY A 12 -18.21 -22.29 -10.32
CA GLY A 12 -17.67 -22.52 -8.97
C GLY A 12 -16.13 -22.59 -8.96
N VAL A 13 -15.53 -23.15 -7.92
CA VAL A 13 -14.06 -23.13 -7.72
C VAL A 13 -13.30 -23.94 -8.78
N THR A 14 -13.96 -24.85 -9.49
CA THR A 14 -13.34 -25.79 -10.46
C THR A 14 -12.89 -25.16 -11.79
N GLY A 15 -13.24 -23.90 -12.07
CA GLY A 15 -12.62 -23.13 -13.16
C GLY A 15 -13.05 -23.53 -14.59
N VAL A 16 -14.35 -23.73 -14.80
CA VAL A 16 -14.96 -24.13 -16.09
C VAL A 16 -14.70 -23.11 -17.22
N ARG A 17 -14.62 -23.58 -18.48
CA ARG A 17 -14.45 -22.68 -19.63
C ARG A 17 -15.75 -21.96 -19.98
N ALA A 18 -15.66 -20.77 -20.60
CA ALA A 18 -16.84 -20.03 -21.01
C ALA A 18 -17.68 -20.80 -22.06
N GLU A 19 -17.04 -21.57 -22.95
CA GLU A 19 -17.72 -22.42 -23.93
C GLU A 19 -18.59 -23.48 -23.26
N GLU A 20 -18.08 -24.11 -22.22
CA GLU A 20 -18.77 -25.14 -21.45
C GLU A 20 -19.86 -24.54 -20.57
N LEU A 21 -19.61 -23.38 -19.96
CA LEU A 21 -20.60 -22.68 -19.12
C LEU A 21 -21.80 -22.15 -19.94
N LEU A 22 -21.55 -21.75 -21.18
CA LEU A 22 -22.57 -21.28 -22.12
C LEU A 22 -23.19 -22.41 -22.95
N ASP A 23 -22.65 -23.63 -22.87
CA ASP A 23 -22.97 -24.74 -23.77
C ASP A 23 -22.91 -24.31 -25.26
N HIS A 24 -21.84 -23.59 -25.61
CA HIS A 24 -21.69 -22.99 -26.94
C HIS A 24 -20.23 -23.09 -27.44
N PRO A 25 -19.99 -23.61 -28.66
CA PRO A 25 -18.64 -23.90 -29.13
C PRO A 25 -17.80 -22.66 -29.43
N VAL A 26 -18.45 -21.54 -29.78
CA VAL A 26 -17.78 -20.29 -30.15
C VAL A 26 -18.28 -19.14 -29.29
N VAL A 27 -17.43 -18.62 -28.42
CA VAL A 27 -17.74 -17.51 -27.52
C VAL A 27 -16.83 -16.31 -27.79
N VAL A 28 -17.31 -15.12 -27.47
CA VAL A 28 -16.55 -13.87 -27.57
C VAL A 28 -16.54 -13.16 -26.23
N ARG A 29 -15.39 -12.59 -25.85
CA ARG A 29 -15.29 -11.74 -24.65
C ARG A 29 -15.93 -10.38 -24.97
N VAL A 30 -16.93 -10.01 -24.18
CA VAL A 30 -17.67 -8.74 -24.34
C VAL A 30 -17.22 -7.68 -23.33
N ALA A 31 -16.68 -8.10 -22.18
CA ALA A 31 -16.11 -7.21 -21.19
C ALA A 31 -15.01 -7.90 -20.36
N GLY A 32 -14.18 -7.11 -19.68
CA GLY A 32 -13.04 -7.60 -18.90
C GLY A 32 -11.86 -8.06 -19.76
N ASP A 33 -11.00 -8.91 -19.18
CA ASP A 33 -9.74 -9.33 -19.78
C ASP A 33 -9.57 -10.87 -19.81
N ARG A 34 -8.34 -11.34 -19.96
CA ARG A 34 -8.05 -12.77 -20.01
C ARG A 34 -8.13 -13.40 -18.62
N ASP A 35 -7.94 -12.63 -17.56
CA ASP A 35 -7.86 -13.13 -16.20
C ASP A 35 -9.24 -13.18 -15.53
N ALA A 36 -10.06 -12.15 -15.77
CA ALA A 36 -11.48 -12.11 -15.44
C ALA A 36 -12.28 -11.42 -16.54
N GLY A 37 -13.25 -12.12 -17.12
CA GLY A 37 -13.99 -11.60 -18.28
C GLY A 37 -15.41 -12.14 -18.40
N PHE A 38 -16.24 -11.34 -19.07
CA PHE A 38 -17.61 -11.68 -19.46
C PHE A 38 -17.61 -12.15 -20.91
N TYR A 39 -18.27 -13.28 -21.16
CA TYR A 39 -18.31 -13.94 -22.45
C TYR A 39 -19.75 -14.17 -22.89
N ARG A 40 -20.01 -14.03 -24.19
CA ARG A 40 -21.30 -14.36 -24.81
C ARG A 40 -21.11 -15.29 -26.00
N PRO A 41 -22.12 -16.09 -26.38
CA PRO A 41 -22.12 -16.80 -27.66
C PRO A 41 -21.85 -15.84 -28.83
N ARG A 42 -21.01 -16.24 -29.79
CA ARG A 42 -20.73 -15.41 -30.95
C ARG A 42 -21.97 -15.35 -31.88
N PRO A 43 -22.43 -14.15 -32.29
CA PRO A 43 -23.48 -14.03 -33.31
C PRO A 43 -23.12 -14.79 -34.60
N GLY A 44 -24.10 -15.50 -35.16
CA GLY A 44 -23.94 -16.28 -36.41
C GLY A 44 -23.43 -17.72 -36.24
N PHE A 45 -23.18 -18.18 -35.01
CA PHE A 45 -22.66 -19.52 -34.73
C PHE A 45 -23.60 -20.40 -33.88
N GLY A 46 -24.92 -20.27 -34.06
CA GLY A 46 -25.93 -21.04 -33.33
C GLY A 46 -26.91 -20.15 -32.58
N VAL A 47 -27.62 -20.74 -31.61
CA VAL A 47 -28.58 -20.02 -30.76
C VAL A 47 -27.79 -19.20 -29.73
N THR A 48 -27.97 -17.88 -29.76
CA THR A 48 -27.23 -16.95 -28.91
C THR A 48 -27.98 -16.48 -27.67
N SER A 49 -29.25 -16.86 -27.55
CA SER A 49 -30.16 -16.41 -26.49
C SER A 49 -30.80 -17.60 -25.79
N GLY A 50 -31.05 -17.45 -24.48
CA GLY A 50 -31.73 -18.45 -23.68
C GLY A 50 -33.24 -18.51 -23.93
N PRO A 51 -33.93 -19.39 -23.20
CA PRO A 51 -35.39 -19.45 -23.22
C PRO A 51 -36.01 -18.06 -22.99
N GLY A 52 -37.00 -17.69 -23.80
CA GLY A 52 -37.63 -16.37 -23.71
C GLY A 52 -36.81 -15.19 -24.26
N GLY A 53 -35.73 -15.47 -25.01
CA GLY A 53 -34.90 -14.43 -25.63
C GLY A 53 -33.92 -13.75 -24.68
N VAL A 54 -33.74 -14.30 -23.47
CA VAL A 54 -32.83 -13.79 -22.44
C VAL A 54 -31.39 -13.81 -22.96
N VAL A 55 -30.65 -12.75 -22.69
CA VAL A 55 -29.21 -12.71 -23.02
C VAL A 55 -28.48 -13.61 -22.03
N ILE A 56 -27.77 -14.63 -22.50
CA ILE A 56 -26.92 -15.47 -21.65
C ILE A 56 -25.50 -14.93 -21.68
N GLU A 57 -24.91 -14.72 -20.51
CA GLU A 57 -23.54 -14.26 -20.34
C GLU A 57 -22.81 -15.13 -19.31
N ALA A 58 -21.55 -15.47 -19.59
CA ALA A 58 -20.69 -16.22 -18.68
C ALA A 58 -19.67 -15.29 -18.06
N TYR A 59 -19.58 -15.26 -16.73
CA TYR A 59 -18.46 -14.65 -16.03
C TYR A 59 -17.42 -15.72 -15.68
N GLN A 60 -16.22 -15.55 -16.22
CA GLN A 60 -15.10 -16.43 -15.99
C GLN A 60 -14.02 -15.73 -15.17
N TRP A 61 -13.57 -16.38 -14.08
CA TRP A 61 -12.56 -15.86 -13.15
C TRP A 61 -11.47 -16.87 -12.78
N ARG A 62 -11.40 -18.04 -13.45
CA ARG A 62 -10.43 -19.12 -13.15
C ARG A 62 -8.96 -18.66 -13.13
N ASN A 63 -8.61 -17.68 -13.95
CA ASN A 63 -7.23 -17.19 -14.04
C ASN A 63 -6.91 -16.24 -12.87
N LEU A 64 -7.93 -15.78 -12.12
CA LEU A 64 -7.75 -15.13 -10.82
C LEU A 64 -7.42 -16.11 -9.68
N THR A 65 -7.42 -17.42 -9.90
CA THR A 65 -6.98 -18.40 -8.87
C THR A 65 -5.75 -19.20 -9.29
N ALA A 66 -5.39 -19.19 -10.58
CA ALA A 66 -4.13 -19.74 -11.04
C ALA A 66 -2.95 -19.04 -10.33
N SER A 67 -2.08 -19.84 -9.70
CA SER A 67 -0.90 -19.35 -9.00
C SER A 67 0.29 -19.23 -9.96
N THR A 68 0.90 -18.05 -9.99
CA THR A 68 2.24 -17.84 -10.55
C THR A 68 3.15 -17.39 -9.42
N VAL A 69 4.47 -17.61 -9.55
CA VAL A 69 5.45 -17.15 -8.55
C VAL A 69 5.32 -15.65 -8.27
N SER A 70 5.12 -14.83 -9.31
CA SER A 70 4.88 -13.40 -9.19
C SER A 70 3.64 -13.07 -8.36
N ARG A 71 2.58 -13.87 -8.48
CA ARG A 71 1.31 -13.70 -7.78
C ARG A 71 1.39 -14.15 -6.34
N THR A 72 2.09 -15.25 -6.06
CA THR A 72 2.39 -15.71 -4.70
C THR A 72 3.24 -14.69 -3.94
N LEU A 73 4.32 -14.19 -4.56
CA LEU A 73 5.16 -13.14 -3.96
C LEU A 73 4.37 -11.85 -3.75
N SER A 74 3.58 -11.42 -4.75
CA SER A 74 2.72 -10.25 -4.62
C SER A 74 1.72 -10.41 -3.47
N LEU A 75 1.12 -11.59 -3.32
CA LEU A 75 0.23 -11.87 -2.20
C LEU A 75 0.98 -11.74 -0.87
N ILE A 76 2.13 -12.39 -0.68
CA ILE A 76 2.86 -12.32 0.59
C ILE A 76 3.17 -10.87 1.00
N PHE A 77 3.68 -10.05 0.08
CA PHE A 77 4.03 -8.66 0.38
C PHE A 77 2.81 -7.73 0.46
N LEU A 78 1.74 -7.97 -0.28
CA LEU A 78 0.54 -7.11 -0.27
C LEU A 78 -0.50 -7.55 0.77
N LEU A 79 -0.41 -8.76 1.30
CA LEU A 79 -1.37 -9.32 2.26
C LEU A 79 -1.54 -8.46 3.52
N PRO A 80 -0.48 -7.86 4.13
CA PRO A 80 -0.65 -6.89 5.21
C PRO A 80 -1.55 -5.71 4.82
N PHE A 81 -1.35 -5.15 3.62
CA PHE A 81 -2.17 -4.05 3.12
C PHE A 81 -3.61 -4.49 2.82
N MET A 82 -3.80 -5.69 2.28
CA MET A 82 -5.13 -6.26 2.04
C MET A 82 -5.93 -6.42 3.34
N PHE A 83 -5.30 -6.94 4.40
CA PHE A 83 -5.95 -7.08 5.70
C PHE A 83 -6.19 -5.74 6.38
N SER A 84 -5.27 -4.78 6.26
CA SER A 84 -5.48 -3.41 6.74
C SER A 84 -6.65 -2.73 6.02
N ASN A 85 -6.80 -2.92 4.70
CA ASN A 85 -7.94 -2.43 3.94
C ASN A 85 -9.24 -3.13 4.34
N LEU A 86 -9.22 -4.46 4.49
CA LEU A 86 -10.38 -5.24 4.93
C LEU A 86 -10.84 -4.84 6.34
N ALA A 87 -9.92 -4.57 7.24
CA ALA A 87 -10.22 -4.13 8.60
C ALA A 87 -11.16 -2.91 8.63
N ALA A 88 -10.99 -1.97 7.70
CA ALA A 88 -11.85 -0.78 7.61
C ALA A 88 -13.32 -1.11 7.31
N TRP A 89 -13.58 -2.23 6.62
CA TRP A 89 -14.91 -2.72 6.27
C TRP A 89 -15.52 -3.64 7.33
N LEU A 90 -14.69 -4.21 8.21
CA LEU A 90 -15.13 -5.07 9.32
C LEU A 90 -15.54 -4.28 10.59
N ARG A 91 -15.88 -2.99 10.41
CA ARG A 91 -16.34 -2.10 11.47
C ARG A 91 -17.78 -2.44 11.90
N PRO A 92 -18.17 -2.15 13.16
CA PRO A 92 -19.57 -2.26 13.58
C PRO A 92 -20.51 -1.37 12.73
N PRO A 93 -21.75 -1.82 12.47
CA PRO A 93 -22.76 -1.03 11.77
C PRO A 93 -23.19 0.19 12.59
N GLY A 94 -23.52 1.31 11.93
CA GLY A 94 -24.12 2.50 12.56
C GLY A 94 -23.15 3.46 13.27
N GLY A 95 -21.86 3.13 13.39
CA GLY A 95 -20.84 4.03 13.95
C GLY A 95 -20.19 5.00 12.95
N ASN A 96 -19.36 5.94 13.44
CA ASN A 96 -18.54 6.82 12.60
C ASN A 96 -17.49 6.01 11.83
N GLY A 97 -17.77 5.76 10.54
CA GLY A 97 -16.92 4.95 9.67
C GLY A 97 -15.63 5.64 9.26
N ASP A 98 -15.64 6.97 9.20
CA ASP A 98 -14.50 7.74 8.73
C ASP A 98 -13.34 7.65 9.72
N THR A 99 -13.61 7.64 11.02
CA THR A 99 -12.56 7.46 12.04
C THR A 99 -11.91 6.07 11.95
N VAL A 100 -12.70 5.01 11.79
CA VAL A 100 -12.16 3.64 11.64
C VAL A 100 -11.34 3.52 10.35
N LYS A 101 -11.84 4.05 9.24
CA LYS A 101 -11.11 4.11 7.96
C LYS A 101 -9.81 4.90 8.09
N ALA A 102 -9.83 6.05 8.77
CA ALA A 102 -8.64 6.86 9.02
C ALA A 102 -7.59 6.09 9.82
N LEU A 103 -7.98 5.44 10.93
CA LEU A 103 -7.07 4.60 11.71
C LEU A 103 -6.50 3.44 10.89
N CYS A 104 -7.32 2.76 10.09
CA CYS A 104 -6.84 1.70 9.20
C CYS A 104 -5.89 2.23 8.12
N ARG A 105 -6.13 3.43 7.57
CA ARG A 105 -5.21 4.08 6.61
C ARG A 105 -3.88 4.44 7.25
N VAL A 106 -3.89 4.99 8.47
CA VAL A 106 -2.66 5.28 9.22
C VAL A 106 -1.92 3.99 9.58
N LEU A 107 -2.63 2.92 9.93
CA LEU A 107 -2.04 1.60 10.12
C LEU A 107 -1.37 1.12 8.82
N GLY A 108 -2.04 1.23 7.66
CA GLY A 108 -1.45 0.96 6.35
C GLY A 108 -0.21 1.80 6.06
N ALA A 109 -0.19 3.07 6.48
CA ALA A 109 0.99 3.92 6.38
C ALA A 109 2.15 3.37 7.23
N THR A 110 1.90 2.94 8.47
CA THR A 110 2.95 2.32 9.30
C THR A 110 3.50 1.03 8.70
N ILE A 111 2.68 0.24 8.00
CA ILE A 111 3.12 -0.95 7.25
C ILE A 111 4.06 -0.54 6.10
N THR A 112 3.81 0.61 5.46
CA THR A 112 4.73 1.15 4.45
C THR A 112 6.06 1.53 5.07
N VAL A 113 6.03 2.20 6.23
CA VAL A 113 7.24 2.59 6.96
C VAL A 113 8.05 1.36 7.35
N ILE A 114 7.44 0.31 7.92
CA ILE A 114 8.20 -0.88 8.34
C ILE A 114 8.83 -1.64 7.17
N PHE A 115 8.16 -1.70 6.01
CA PHE A 115 8.75 -2.28 4.80
C PHE A 115 9.93 -1.48 4.28
N VAL A 116 9.81 -0.15 4.26
CA VAL A 116 10.92 0.73 3.86
C VAL A 116 12.08 0.61 4.85
N LEU A 117 11.82 0.62 6.15
CA LEU A 117 12.83 0.38 7.19
C LEU A 117 13.47 -1.00 7.06
N SER A 118 12.74 -2.04 6.64
CA SER A 118 13.31 -3.37 6.39
C SER A 118 14.34 -3.33 5.25
N ILE A 119 14.01 -2.65 4.14
CA ILE A 119 14.93 -2.50 3.01
C ILE A 119 16.14 -1.65 3.41
N ILE A 120 15.93 -0.55 4.14
CA ILE A 120 16.99 0.30 4.69
C ILE A 120 17.89 -0.50 5.64
N GLY A 121 17.31 -1.32 6.50
CA GLY A 121 18.00 -2.22 7.43
C GLY A 121 18.97 -3.13 6.71
N VAL A 122 18.52 -3.79 5.63
CA VAL A 122 19.39 -4.68 4.85
C VAL A 122 20.44 -3.91 4.04
N THR A 123 20.04 -2.81 3.41
CA THR A 123 20.92 -2.11 2.46
C THR A 123 21.80 -1.08 3.16
N VAL A 124 21.21 0.01 3.64
CA VAL A 124 21.91 1.17 4.19
C VAL A 124 22.57 0.84 5.52
N ASP A 125 21.89 0.13 6.42
CA ASP A 125 22.41 -0.22 7.75
C ASP A 125 23.38 -1.41 7.69
N LEU A 126 22.91 -2.62 7.37
CA LEU A 126 23.75 -3.82 7.41
C LEU A 126 24.91 -3.76 6.42
N VAL A 127 24.66 -3.45 5.14
CA VAL A 127 25.75 -3.41 4.13
C VAL A 127 26.50 -2.08 4.19
N GLY A 128 25.78 -0.96 4.17
CA GLY A 128 26.36 0.38 4.00
C GLY A 128 26.97 0.97 5.27
N TRP A 129 26.51 0.59 6.44
CA TRP A 129 26.98 1.12 7.72
C TRP A 129 27.88 0.10 8.42
N GLN A 130 27.36 -1.10 8.70
CA GLN A 130 28.00 -2.09 9.56
C GLN A 130 29.06 -2.93 8.83
N CYS A 131 28.68 -3.65 7.77
CA CYS A 131 29.55 -4.64 7.11
C CYS A 131 30.82 -4.00 6.55
N VAL A 132 30.71 -2.89 5.83
CA VAL A 132 31.87 -2.26 5.18
C VAL A 132 32.91 -1.75 6.19
N GLN A 133 32.51 -1.43 7.42
CA GLN A 133 33.42 -1.02 8.49
C GLN A 133 34.08 -2.20 9.22
N TYR A 134 33.52 -3.41 9.07
CA TYR A 134 34.00 -4.62 9.72
C TYR A 134 34.91 -5.42 8.78
N ARG A 135 36.24 -5.41 9.05
CA ARG A 135 37.23 -6.08 8.20
C ARG A 135 36.90 -7.54 7.86
N PRO A 136 36.43 -8.38 8.79
CA PRO A 136 36.04 -9.75 8.43
C PRO A 136 34.86 -9.84 7.45
N CYS A 137 33.99 -8.83 7.36
CA CYS A 137 32.92 -8.79 6.36
C CYS A 137 33.46 -8.49 4.95
N THR A 138 34.51 -7.67 4.84
CA THR A 138 35.08 -7.23 3.55
C THR A 138 36.27 -8.07 3.10
N ALA A 139 36.93 -8.79 4.01
CA ALA A 139 38.06 -9.67 3.71
C ALA A 139 37.68 -10.75 2.68
N GLY A 140 38.45 -10.84 1.59
CA GLY A 140 38.21 -11.78 0.50
C GLY A 140 37.00 -11.46 -0.38
N ARG A 141 36.30 -10.34 -0.15
CA ARG A 141 35.10 -9.94 -0.90
C ARG A 141 35.36 -8.71 -1.77
N GLY A 142 36.11 -8.89 -2.86
CA GLY A 142 36.51 -7.81 -3.78
C GLY A 142 35.33 -6.99 -4.32
N TYR A 143 34.15 -7.59 -4.46
CA TYR A 143 32.91 -6.92 -4.86
C TYR A 143 32.39 -5.89 -3.84
N LEU A 144 32.88 -5.90 -2.59
CA LEU A 144 32.61 -4.87 -1.58
C LEU A 144 33.76 -3.88 -1.42
N GLY A 145 34.93 -4.18 -1.99
CA GLY A 145 36.14 -3.36 -1.85
C GLY A 145 35.96 -1.96 -2.44
N TRP A 146 35.29 -1.84 -3.58
CA TRP A 146 34.97 -0.54 -4.20
C TRP A 146 34.00 0.28 -3.32
N LEU A 147 33.06 -0.38 -2.64
CA LEU A 147 32.10 0.28 -1.74
C LEU A 147 32.80 0.75 -0.45
N ALA A 148 33.80 0.00 0.01
CA ALA A 148 34.65 0.38 1.14
C ALA A 148 35.56 1.58 0.86
N ALA A 149 35.90 1.82 -0.41
CA ALA A 149 36.70 2.98 -0.82
C ALA A 149 35.90 4.30 -0.78
N PHE A 150 34.56 4.25 -0.81
CA PHE A 150 33.74 5.45 -0.73
C PHE A 150 33.71 6.05 0.69
N PRO A 151 33.79 7.39 0.83
CA PRO A 151 33.44 8.06 2.07
C PRO A 151 32.00 7.73 2.47
N ILE A 152 31.72 7.76 3.78
CA ILE A 152 30.44 7.27 4.30
C ILE A 152 29.21 7.93 3.69
N GLY A 153 29.22 9.24 3.47
CA GLY A 153 28.12 9.98 2.84
C GLY A 153 27.76 9.42 1.45
N PRO A 154 28.64 9.55 0.44
CA PRO A 154 28.46 8.95 -0.88
C PRO A 154 28.10 7.46 -0.85
N ARG A 155 28.70 6.69 0.06
CA ARG A 155 28.41 5.27 0.23
C ARG A 155 26.94 5.01 0.60
N LEU A 156 26.39 5.78 1.55
CA LEU A 156 24.98 5.67 1.91
C LEU A 156 24.06 6.11 0.75
N VAL A 157 24.45 7.11 -0.04
CA VAL A 157 23.70 7.50 -1.25
C VAL A 157 23.62 6.34 -2.23
N VAL A 158 24.74 5.68 -2.52
CA VAL A 158 24.78 4.53 -3.43
C VAL A 158 23.86 3.41 -2.96
N LEU A 159 23.85 3.10 -1.66
CA LEU A 159 22.96 2.06 -1.14
C LEU A 159 21.51 2.50 -0.99
N ALA A 160 21.24 3.79 -0.79
CA ALA A 160 19.90 4.36 -0.78
C ALA A 160 19.22 4.32 -2.16
N VAL A 161 19.98 4.17 -3.25
CA VAL A 161 19.44 3.92 -4.59
C VAL A 161 18.57 2.67 -4.61
N PHE A 162 18.92 1.62 -3.85
CA PHE A 162 18.16 0.38 -3.85
C PHE A 162 16.75 0.53 -3.23
N PRO A 163 16.57 1.07 -2.01
CA PRO A 163 15.25 1.45 -1.50
C PRO A 163 14.48 2.37 -2.47
N ALA A 164 15.13 3.43 -2.99
CA ALA A 164 14.48 4.39 -3.89
C ALA A 164 13.98 3.73 -5.19
N ALA A 165 14.81 2.90 -5.82
CA ALA A 165 14.46 2.14 -7.02
C ALA A 165 13.32 1.16 -6.75
N THR A 166 13.34 0.50 -5.58
CA THR A 166 12.26 -0.41 -5.16
C THR A 166 10.93 0.33 -5.01
N ILE A 167 10.93 1.49 -4.34
CA ILE A 167 9.74 2.35 -4.20
C ILE A 167 9.23 2.77 -5.58
N ARG A 168 10.13 3.19 -6.48
CA ARG A 168 9.79 3.63 -7.84
C ARG A 168 9.23 2.51 -8.71
N LEU A 169 9.75 1.30 -8.56
CA LEU A 169 9.27 0.10 -9.26
C LEU A 169 7.87 -0.29 -8.76
N ILE A 170 7.65 -0.37 -7.45
CA ILE A 170 6.35 -0.68 -6.85
C ILE A 170 5.30 0.35 -7.30
N TRP A 171 5.64 1.64 -7.27
CA TRP A 171 4.75 2.69 -7.77
C TRP A 171 4.40 2.48 -9.24
N TRP A 172 5.38 2.16 -10.09
CA TRP A 172 5.17 1.94 -11.52
C TRP A 172 4.23 0.75 -11.77
N VAL A 173 4.51 -0.40 -11.15
CA VAL A 173 3.67 -1.60 -11.25
C VAL A 173 2.25 -1.30 -10.77
N GLY A 174 2.12 -0.69 -9.58
CA GLY A 174 0.82 -0.32 -9.01
C GLY A 174 0.06 0.72 -9.83
N SER A 175 0.75 1.64 -10.51
CA SER A 175 0.14 2.61 -11.42
C SER A 175 -0.43 1.95 -12.68
N ARG A 176 0.24 0.92 -13.16
CA ARG A 176 -0.19 0.17 -14.34
C ARG A 176 -1.39 -0.72 -14.03
N SER A 177 -1.36 -1.44 -12.91
CA SER A 177 -2.47 -2.32 -12.52
C SER A 177 -3.75 -1.54 -12.21
N ALA A 178 -3.67 -0.42 -11.50
CA ALA A 178 -4.85 0.38 -11.16
C ALA A 178 -5.61 0.87 -12.40
N ARG A 179 -4.89 1.28 -13.46
CA ARG A 179 -5.55 1.71 -14.72
C ARG A 179 -6.34 0.59 -15.39
N SER A 180 -5.95 -0.67 -15.19
CA SER A 180 -6.63 -1.83 -15.78
C SER A 180 -7.89 -2.23 -15.01
N TYR A 181 -7.91 -2.05 -13.69
CA TYR A 181 -8.97 -2.62 -12.82
C TYR A 181 -9.85 -1.58 -12.11
N GLU A 182 -9.39 -0.34 -11.95
CA GLU A 182 -10.08 0.69 -11.15
C GLU A 182 -10.72 1.81 -11.99
N ALA A 183 -10.41 1.87 -13.30
CA ALA A 183 -10.87 2.92 -14.22
C ALA A 183 -12.32 2.70 -14.73
N PHE A 184 -13.16 2.01 -13.95
CA PHE A 184 -14.55 1.77 -14.32
C PHE A 184 -15.42 2.98 -13.99
N GLU A 185 -15.98 3.62 -15.01
CA GLU A 185 -16.98 4.67 -14.87
C GLU A 185 -18.39 4.09 -15.05
N SER A 186 -19.22 4.14 -14.01
CA SER A 186 -20.61 3.69 -14.12
C SER A 186 -21.47 4.70 -14.88
N THR A 187 -22.05 4.28 -16.01
CA THR A 187 -22.99 5.11 -16.81
C THR A 187 -24.34 5.33 -16.11
N TYR A 188 -24.70 4.47 -15.16
CA TYR A 188 -25.88 4.66 -14.32
C TYR A 188 -25.60 5.79 -13.33
N GLY A 189 -26.21 6.94 -13.61
CA GLY A 189 -25.96 8.21 -12.94
C GLY A 189 -25.70 8.07 -11.44
N THR A 190 -24.59 8.63 -11.00
CA THR A 190 -24.32 8.96 -9.62
C THR A 190 -25.43 9.89 -9.13
N SER A 191 -26.53 9.32 -8.63
CA SER A 191 -27.37 10.01 -7.67
C SER A 191 -26.42 10.56 -6.62
N GLY A 192 -26.34 11.88 -6.47
CA GLY A 192 -25.31 12.61 -5.70
C GLY A 192 -25.24 12.30 -4.20
N ALA A 193 -25.73 11.15 -3.76
CA ALA A 193 -25.38 10.55 -2.50
C ALA A 193 -23.87 10.23 -2.50
N PRO A 194 -23.12 10.59 -1.44
CA PRO A 194 -21.76 10.11 -1.28
C PRO A 194 -21.78 8.57 -1.37
N PRO A 195 -20.71 7.92 -1.89
CA PRO A 195 -20.64 6.47 -1.93
C PRO A 195 -20.91 5.96 -0.53
N GLY A 196 -22.08 5.35 -0.34
CA GLY A 196 -22.41 4.73 0.93
C GLY A 196 -21.43 3.59 1.16
N ASP A 197 -21.29 3.16 2.42
CA ASP A 197 -20.49 1.98 2.79
C ASP A 197 -21.09 0.65 2.30
N ARG A 198 -21.95 0.70 1.27
CA ARG A 198 -22.62 -0.46 0.70
C ARG A 198 -21.97 -0.85 -0.62
N LEU A 199 -21.69 -2.14 -0.75
CA LEU A 199 -21.09 -2.75 -1.94
C LEU A 199 -21.95 -2.58 -3.21
N ASP A 200 -23.26 -2.38 -3.04
CA ASP A 200 -24.25 -2.22 -4.11
C ASP A 200 -24.51 -0.75 -4.49
N ALA A 201 -23.87 0.21 -3.81
CA ALA A 201 -24.02 1.61 -4.16
C ALA A 201 -23.40 1.92 -5.54
N PRO A 202 -24.10 2.64 -6.43
CA PRO A 202 -23.51 3.14 -7.67
C PRO A 202 -22.23 3.94 -7.40
N GLY A 203 -21.14 3.63 -8.11
CA GLY A 203 -19.83 4.26 -7.90
C GLY A 203 -19.01 3.69 -6.74
N PHE A 204 -19.47 2.66 -6.00
CA PHE A 204 -18.64 2.00 -4.99
C PHE A 204 -17.33 1.44 -5.61
N TRP A 205 -17.45 0.87 -6.80
CA TRP A 205 -16.33 0.25 -7.53
C TRP A 205 -15.54 1.21 -8.43
N SER A 206 -15.88 2.51 -8.46
CA SER A 206 -15.09 3.53 -9.17
C SER A 206 -13.99 4.09 -8.27
N GLY A 207 -12.98 3.26 -7.99
CA GLY A 207 -11.94 3.52 -6.99
C GLY A 207 -10.72 4.31 -7.48
N GLU A 208 -10.58 4.58 -8.79
CA GLU A 208 -9.33 5.08 -9.39
C GLU A 208 -8.78 6.33 -8.68
N THR A 209 -9.66 7.30 -8.39
CA THR A 209 -9.25 8.58 -7.78
C THR A 209 -8.75 8.40 -6.35
N LEU A 210 -9.49 7.64 -5.51
CA LEU A 210 -9.11 7.34 -4.13
C LEU A 210 -7.82 6.54 -4.07
N VAL A 211 -7.72 5.46 -4.85
CA VAL A 211 -6.53 4.61 -4.92
C VAL A 211 -5.32 5.41 -5.42
N GLY A 212 -5.53 6.28 -6.41
CA GLY A 212 -4.48 7.17 -6.93
C GLY A 212 -3.96 8.19 -5.91
N ARG A 213 -4.86 8.77 -5.10
CA ARG A 213 -4.52 9.68 -3.99
C ARG A 213 -3.76 8.94 -2.89
N LEU A 214 -4.30 7.83 -2.39
CA LEU A 214 -3.66 6.97 -1.37
C LEU A 214 -2.25 6.54 -1.82
N ARG A 215 -2.11 6.00 -3.03
CA ARG A 215 -0.81 5.61 -3.59
C ARG A 215 0.20 6.76 -3.57
N SER A 216 -0.22 7.96 -3.92
CA SER A 216 0.69 9.13 -3.93
C SER A 216 1.16 9.48 -2.51
N ILE A 217 0.27 9.38 -1.52
CA ILE A 217 0.59 9.61 -0.10
C ILE A 217 1.53 8.51 0.43
N HIS A 218 1.28 7.24 0.12
CA HIS A 218 2.15 6.13 0.50
C HIS A 218 3.56 6.26 -0.11
N VAL A 219 3.68 6.71 -1.37
CA VAL A 219 4.99 6.99 -1.97
C VAL A 219 5.70 8.14 -1.26
N ALA A 220 4.98 9.20 -0.89
CA ALA A 220 5.54 10.31 -0.11
C ALA A 220 6.05 9.84 1.27
N ILE A 221 5.28 8.99 1.96
CA ILE A 221 5.68 8.35 3.22
C ILE A 221 6.94 7.51 3.03
N ALA A 222 7.01 6.73 1.95
CA ALA A 222 8.14 5.86 1.68
C ALA A 222 9.45 6.64 1.46
N TYR A 223 9.43 7.68 0.61
CA TYR A 223 10.60 8.55 0.41
C TYR A 223 10.93 9.37 1.65
N GLY A 224 9.93 9.94 2.34
CA GLY A 224 10.16 10.67 3.59
C GLY A 224 10.81 9.81 4.68
N THR A 225 10.45 8.53 4.77
CA THR A 225 11.09 7.57 5.70
C THR A 225 12.56 7.33 5.34
N LEU A 226 12.86 7.18 4.05
CA LEU A 226 14.23 7.03 3.55
C LEU A 226 15.07 8.28 3.83
N ASP A 227 14.52 9.46 3.54
CA ASP A 227 15.17 10.75 3.74
C ASP A 227 15.48 10.98 5.23
N VAL A 228 14.52 10.78 6.13
CA VAL A 228 14.75 10.88 7.58
C VAL A 228 15.85 9.91 8.02
N SER A 229 15.79 8.65 7.57
CA SER A 229 16.75 7.61 8.00
C SER A 229 18.19 7.96 7.59
N VAL A 230 18.39 8.41 6.35
CA VAL A 230 19.74 8.78 5.84
C VAL A 230 20.22 10.08 6.47
N VAL A 231 19.37 11.11 6.56
CA VAL A 231 19.79 12.43 7.06
C VAL A 231 20.04 12.38 8.57
N VAL A 232 19.22 11.67 9.36
CA VAL A 232 19.46 11.50 10.81
C VAL A 232 20.80 10.81 11.04
N ALA A 233 21.09 9.72 10.33
CA ALA A 233 22.36 9.01 10.45
C ALA A 233 23.55 9.94 10.22
N LEU A 234 23.51 10.74 9.15
CA LEU A 234 24.58 11.69 8.82
C LEU A 234 24.65 12.90 9.77
N PHE A 235 23.51 13.38 10.27
CA PHE A 235 23.45 14.47 11.23
C PHE A 235 24.15 14.11 12.55
N THR A 236 24.09 12.84 12.97
CA THR A 236 24.81 12.39 14.18
C THR A 236 26.33 12.45 14.02
N LEU A 237 26.84 12.39 12.79
CA LEU A 237 28.27 12.50 12.50
C LEU A 237 28.72 13.96 12.39
N ASP A 238 27.86 14.82 11.85
CA ASP A 238 28.21 16.20 11.55
C ASP A 238 26.95 17.09 11.62
N ARG A 239 26.78 17.73 12.79
CA ARG A 239 25.58 18.46 13.24
C ARG A 239 25.36 19.79 12.53
N ARG A 240 25.40 19.78 11.20
CA ARG A 240 25.17 20.98 10.38
C ARG A 240 23.71 21.44 10.47
N PRO A 241 23.44 22.76 10.47
CA PRO A 241 22.07 23.30 10.50
C PRO A 241 21.23 22.84 9.31
N VAL A 242 21.85 22.64 8.14
CA VAL A 242 21.19 22.07 6.95
C VAL A 242 20.60 20.68 7.23
N GLY A 243 21.30 19.85 8.01
CA GLY A 243 20.80 18.52 8.39
C GLY A 243 19.54 18.62 9.25
N VAL A 244 19.51 19.56 10.20
CA VAL A 244 18.30 19.82 11.03
C VAL A 244 17.14 20.26 10.15
N ALA A 245 17.36 21.21 9.23
CA ALA A 245 16.32 21.71 8.34
C ALA A 245 15.73 20.59 7.47
N LEU A 246 16.55 19.69 6.94
CA LEU A 246 16.10 18.55 6.15
C LEU A 246 15.34 17.51 6.97
N ILE A 247 15.79 17.20 8.19
CA ILE A 247 15.07 16.31 9.11
C ILE A 247 13.68 16.89 9.42
N VAL A 248 13.62 18.18 9.79
CA VAL A 248 12.36 18.87 10.06
C VAL A 248 11.45 18.85 8.84
N ALA A 249 11.97 19.16 7.65
CA ALA A 249 11.19 19.14 6.41
C ALA A 249 10.62 17.74 6.11
N ALA A 250 11.42 16.70 6.25
CA ALA A 250 11.00 15.32 6.00
C ALA A 250 9.99 14.83 7.07
N VAL A 251 10.18 15.17 8.35
CA VAL A 251 9.22 14.85 9.41
C VAL A 251 7.90 15.60 9.22
N LEU A 252 7.93 16.89 8.85
CA LEU A 252 6.73 17.65 8.53
C LEU A 252 6.00 17.07 7.32
N LEU A 253 6.72 16.62 6.28
CA LEU A 253 6.14 15.90 5.15
C LEU A 253 5.40 14.63 5.60
N LEU A 254 6.01 13.83 6.48
CA LEU A 254 5.36 12.62 7.04
C LEU A 254 4.11 12.99 7.86
N ALA A 255 4.18 14.03 8.69
CA ALA A 255 3.04 14.52 9.45
C ALA A 255 1.89 14.99 8.54
N VAL A 256 2.19 15.74 7.47
CA VAL A 256 1.21 16.14 6.45
C VAL A 256 0.58 14.89 5.81
N CYS A 257 1.36 13.87 5.47
CA CYS A 257 0.83 12.63 4.92
C CYS A 257 -0.15 11.94 5.87
N VAL A 258 0.16 11.86 7.18
CA VAL A 258 -0.74 11.32 8.19
C VAL A 258 -2.04 12.13 8.27
N VAL A 259 -1.95 13.46 8.28
CA VAL A 259 -3.13 14.33 8.25
C VAL A 259 -3.98 14.05 7.01
N LEU A 260 -3.38 13.99 5.82
CA LEU A 260 -4.09 13.71 4.57
C LEU A 260 -4.84 12.36 4.59
N LEU A 261 -4.27 11.33 5.22
CA LEU A 261 -4.93 10.01 5.36
C LEU A 261 -6.17 10.05 6.26
N CYS A 262 -6.19 10.97 7.22
CA CYS A 262 -7.29 11.17 8.16
C CYS A 262 -8.41 12.08 7.61
N LEU A 263 -8.18 12.81 6.51
CA LEU A 263 -9.19 13.72 5.96
C LEU A 263 -10.33 12.93 5.29
N PRO A 264 -11.60 13.13 5.69
CA PRO A 264 -12.75 12.49 5.04
C PRO A 264 -12.82 12.79 3.54
N ALA A 265 -12.45 14.03 3.18
CA ALA A 265 -12.39 14.54 1.81
C ALA A 265 -11.47 13.73 0.88
N LEU A 266 -10.54 12.93 1.43
CA LEU A 266 -9.75 11.98 0.65
C LEU A 266 -10.65 11.01 -0.14
N SER A 267 -11.76 10.59 0.48
CA SER A 267 -12.75 9.64 -0.08
C SER A 267 -13.87 10.33 -0.85
N ALA A 268 -13.92 11.67 -0.86
CA ALA A 268 -14.98 12.41 -1.55
C ALA A 268 -14.76 12.35 -3.07
N PRO A 269 -15.70 11.78 -3.85
CA PRO A 269 -15.57 11.69 -5.30
C PRO A 269 -15.69 13.06 -5.98
N HIS A 270 -16.48 13.96 -5.39
CA HIS A 270 -16.82 15.28 -5.95
C HIS A 270 -16.57 16.42 -4.95
N SER A 271 -15.39 16.50 -4.35
CA SER A 271 -15.02 17.77 -3.71
C SER A 271 -14.99 18.84 -4.79
N GLY A 272 -15.62 20.01 -4.58
CA GLY A 272 -15.57 21.15 -5.52
C GLY A 272 -14.17 21.75 -5.75
N TRP A 273 -13.12 21.04 -5.37
CA TRP A 273 -11.72 21.41 -5.42
C TRP A 273 -10.89 20.30 -6.10
N ASP A 274 -9.97 20.69 -6.98
CA ASP A 274 -9.09 19.77 -7.69
C ASP A 274 -7.95 19.29 -6.77
N TRP A 275 -8.22 18.22 -6.01
CA TRP A 275 -7.24 17.56 -5.12
C TRP A 275 -5.94 17.18 -5.83
N THR A 276 -6.01 16.85 -7.12
CA THR A 276 -4.84 16.47 -7.89
C THR A 276 -3.91 17.67 -8.01
N ARG A 277 -4.43 18.83 -8.42
CA ARG A 277 -3.64 20.06 -8.56
C ARG A 277 -3.20 20.62 -7.23
N SER A 278 -4.06 20.62 -6.23
CA SER A 278 -3.84 21.41 -5.04
C SER A 278 -3.26 20.64 -3.85
N VAL A 279 -3.30 19.31 -3.87
CA VAL A 279 -2.69 18.47 -2.82
C VAL A 279 -1.64 17.53 -3.40
N ILE A 280 -2.01 16.73 -4.40
CA ILE A 280 -1.14 15.64 -4.88
C ILE A 280 0.08 16.16 -5.65
N ARG A 281 -0.09 17.16 -6.53
CA ARG A 281 1.04 17.80 -7.24
C ARG A 281 2.03 18.45 -6.28
N PRO A 282 1.64 19.36 -5.36
CA PRO A 282 2.59 19.96 -4.43
C PRO A 282 3.25 18.92 -3.52
N LEU A 283 2.50 17.90 -3.07
CA LEU A 283 3.09 16.79 -2.31
C LEU A 283 4.22 16.09 -3.09
N ARG A 284 3.99 15.76 -4.37
CA ARG A 284 5.02 15.12 -5.21
C ARG A 284 6.23 16.03 -5.43
N VAL A 285 6.02 17.33 -5.63
CA VAL A 285 7.12 18.30 -5.77
C VAL A 285 7.90 18.40 -4.47
N ALA A 286 7.23 18.49 -3.32
CA ALA A 286 7.86 18.56 -2.01
C ALA A 286 8.71 17.30 -1.74
N VAL A 287 8.16 16.11 -1.98
CA VAL A 287 8.91 14.84 -1.87
C VAL A 287 10.16 14.87 -2.75
N ALA A 288 10.00 15.19 -4.04
CA ALA A 288 11.13 15.20 -4.98
C ALA A 288 12.22 16.21 -4.54
N ALA A 289 11.81 17.42 -4.11
CA ALA A 289 12.73 18.44 -3.64
C ALA A 289 13.48 18.00 -2.37
N ILE A 290 12.76 17.49 -1.36
CA ILE A 290 13.35 17.03 -0.09
C ILE A 290 14.32 15.86 -0.34
N THR A 291 13.94 14.89 -1.18
CA THR A 291 14.80 13.76 -1.51
C THR A 291 16.05 14.19 -2.29
N VAL A 292 15.93 15.08 -3.27
CA VAL A 292 17.10 15.61 -4.01
C VAL A 292 18.04 16.37 -3.09
N LEU A 293 17.51 17.22 -2.20
CA LEU A 293 18.32 17.94 -1.23
C LEU A 293 18.97 17.00 -0.20
N SER A 294 18.26 15.94 0.22
CA SER A 294 18.78 14.92 1.12
C SER A 294 19.92 14.12 0.48
N ILE A 295 19.79 13.76 -0.80
CA ILE A 295 20.86 13.14 -1.59
C ILE A 295 22.05 14.08 -1.70
N GLY A 296 21.83 15.36 -2.02
CA GLY A 296 22.90 16.37 -2.10
C GLY A 296 23.64 16.54 -0.78
N TYR A 297 22.92 16.61 0.34
CA TYR A 297 23.48 16.65 1.69
C TYR A 297 24.26 15.37 2.05
N ALA A 298 23.75 14.22 1.60
CA ALA A 298 24.36 12.92 1.84
C ALA A 298 25.60 12.65 0.98
N ALA A 299 25.67 13.20 -0.22
CA ALA A 299 26.83 13.07 -1.10
C ALA A 299 28.09 13.80 -0.58
N LEU A 300 27.95 14.67 0.42
CA LEU A 300 29.10 15.36 1.02
C LEU A 300 29.96 14.38 1.83
N PRO A 301 31.29 14.37 1.62
CA PRO A 301 32.20 13.57 2.43
C PRO A 301 32.07 13.92 3.91
N ARG A 302 32.06 12.88 4.76
CA ARG A 302 32.05 13.01 6.22
C ARG A 302 33.29 12.34 6.80
N PRO A 303 33.76 12.78 7.97
CA PRO A 303 34.86 12.11 8.65
C PRO A 303 34.54 10.62 8.93
N PRO A 304 35.57 9.77 9.05
CA PRO A 304 35.39 8.36 9.38
C PRO A 304 34.66 8.20 10.72
N VAL A 305 33.76 7.22 10.78
CA VAL A 305 33.00 6.89 12.00
C VAL A 305 33.84 5.97 12.89
N PRO A 306 33.80 6.12 14.22
CA PRO A 306 34.27 5.08 15.15
C PRO A 306 33.60 3.75 14.85
N GLN A 307 34.32 2.63 14.97
CA GLN A 307 33.79 1.31 14.63
C GLN A 307 32.64 0.91 15.58
N GLY A 308 31.53 0.41 15.01
CA GLY A 308 30.52 -0.38 15.73
C GLY A 308 29.11 0.23 15.76
N GLY A 309 28.11 -0.66 15.94
CA GLY A 309 26.70 -0.31 16.15
C GLY A 309 25.85 -0.17 14.88
N ALA A 310 24.53 -0.15 15.09
CA ALA A 310 23.55 0.06 14.03
C ALA A 310 23.57 1.52 13.53
N LEU A 311 22.99 1.73 12.35
CA LEU A 311 22.73 3.02 11.77
C LEU A 311 22.02 3.93 12.81
N PRO A 312 22.57 5.11 13.13
CA PRO A 312 22.00 5.97 14.16
C PRO A 312 20.54 6.31 13.87
N GLY A 313 19.68 6.14 14.89
CA GLY A 313 18.24 6.38 14.78
C GLY A 313 17.42 5.23 14.16
N PHE A 314 18.06 4.17 13.62
CA PHE A 314 17.34 3.06 13.01
C PHE A 314 16.49 2.27 14.02
N ALA A 315 17.09 1.82 15.12
CA ALA A 315 16.37 1.09 16.17
C ALA A 315 15.25 1.93 16.80
N LEU A 316 15.49 3.22 17.02
CA LEU A 316 14.46 4.15 17.50
C LEU A 316 13.28 4.23 16.53
N SER A 317 13.55 4.35 15.23
CA SER A 317 12.52 4.43 14.19
C SER A 317 11.65 3.17 14.15
N VAL A 318 12.26 1.98 14.17
CA VAL A 318 11.55 0.71 14.21
C VAL A 318 10.69 0.59 15.47
N ASN A 319 11.26 0.87 16.64
CA ASN A 319 10.54 0.79 17.92
C ASN A 319 9.38 1.79 18.00
N SER A 320 9.56 3.01 17.49
CA SER A 320 8.50 4.02 17.42
C SER A 320 7.35 3.59 16.51
N VAL A 321 7.63 2.92 15.40
CA VAL A 321 6.60 2.38 14.49
C VAL A 321 5.81 1.26 15.16
N ILE A 322 6.50 0.31 15.82
CA ILE A 322 5.86 -0.80 16.53
C ILE A 322 4.98 -0.28 17.67
N LEU A 323 5.48 0.68 18.46
CA LEU A 323 4.70 1.32 19.52
C LEU A 323 3.49 2.07 18.94
N GLY A 324 3.67 2.78 17.83
CA GLY A 324 2.59 3.46 17.11
C GLY A 324 1.53 2.48 16.61
N GLN A 325 1.92 1.33 16.07
CA GLN A 325 0.99 0.27 15.66
C GLN A 325 0.20 -0.28 16.85
N ALA A 326 0.86 -0.57 17.97
CA ALA A 326 0.17 -1.00 19.18
C ALA A 326 -0.86 0.04 19.66
N ALA A 327 -0.49 1.32 19.69
CA ALA A 327 -1.40 2.41 20.05
C ALA A 327 -2.59 2.54 19.09
N LEU A 328 -2.36 2.43 17.77
CA LEU A 328 -3.42 2.46 16.75
C LEU A 328 -4.39 1.28 16.90
N LEU A 329 -3.88 0.08 17.21
CA LEU A 329 -4.71 -1.10 17.42
C LEU A 329 -5.55 -0.99 18.69
N VAL A 330 -4.99 -0.44 19.77
CA VAL A 330 -5.74 -0.14 21.00
C VAL A 330 -6.83 0.90 20.70
N ALA A 331 -6.52 1.99 20.02
CA ALA A 331 -7.49 3.01 19.63
C ALA A 331 -8.62 2.41 18.76
N LEU A 332 -8.25 1.57 17.79
CA LEU A 332 -9.21 0.89 16.92
C LEU A 332 -10.14 -0.03 17.73
N ALA A 333 -9.60 -0.82 18.67
CA ALA A 333 -10.39 -1.67 19.55
C ALA A 333 -11.34 -0.88 20.45
N VAL A 334 -10.86 0.21 21.07
CA VAL A 334 -11.69 1.09 21.92
C VAL A 334 -12.85 1.67 21.12
N ILE A 335 -12.58 2.21 19.92
CA ILE A 335 -13.60 2.83 19.09
C ILE A 335 -14.61 1.80 18.60
N THR A 336 -14.18 0.62 18.15
CA THR A 336 -15.15 -0.37 17.65
C THR A 336 -15.96 -1.02 18.77
N VAL A 337 -15.39 -1.22 19.96
CA VAL A 337 -16.16 -1.66 21.13
C VAL A 337 -17.18 -0.61 21.55
N TRP A 338 -16.81 0.67 21.55
CA TRP A 338 -17.73 1.77 21.84
C TRP A 338 -18.86 1.85 20.81
N GLN A 339 -18.54 1.79 19.51
CA GLN A 339 -19.53 1.75 18.43
C GLN A 339 -20.46 0.54 18.55
N GLN A 340 -19.93 -0.64 18.89
CA GLN A 340 -20.73 -1.85 19.09
C GLN A 340 -21.71 -1.70 20.25
N ARG A 341 -21.29 -1.08 21.36
CA ARG A 341 -22.15 -0.84 22.53
C ARG A 341 -23.26 0.17 22.25
N ALA A 342 -22.99 1.14 21.36
CA ALA A 342 -23.97 2.12 20.93
C ALA A 342 -24.91 1.62 19.82
N ALA A 343 -24.59 0.48 19.18
CA ALA A 343 -25.36 -0.06 18.06
C ALA A 343 -26.70 -0.67 18.52
N PRO A 344 -27.76 -0.61 17.69
CA PRO A 344 -29.04 -1.25 17.98
C PRO A 344 -28.88 -2.78 18.17
N PRO A 345 -29.71 -3.43 19.02
CA PRO A 345 -29.65 -4.88 19.25
C PRO A 345 -29.83 -5.74 17.98
N SER A 346 -30.49 -5.21 16.96
CA SER A 346 -30.70 -5.86 15.66
C SER A 346 -29.46 -5.85 14.77
N ALA A 347 -28.46 -5.03 15.09
CA ALA A 347 -27.29 -4.81 14.25
C ALA A 347 -26.24 -5.90 14.50
N ARG A 348 -26.13 -6.85 13.57
CA ARG A 348 -25.14 -7.94 13.65
C ARG A 348 -23.76 -7.42 13.25
N ALA A 349 -22.79 -7.49 14.16
CA ALA A 349 -21.41 -7.18 13.87
C ALA A 349 -20.53 -8.43 13.87
N PHE A 350 -19.60 -8.47 12.92
CA PHE A 350 -18.60 -9.53 12.83
C PHE A 350 -17.69 -9.52 14.07
N PHE A 351 -17.39 -10.71 14.63
CA PHE A 351 -16.65 -10.89 15.88
C PHE A 351 -17.11 -9.95 17.03
N ARG A 352 -18.43 -9.72 17.17
CA ARG A 352 -18.98 -8.81 18.19
C ARG A 352 -18.34 -7.41 18.15
N GLY A 353 -18.04 -6.91 16.95
CA GLY A 353 -17.45 -5.58 16.72
C GLY A 353 -15.92 -5.54 16.77
N LEU A 354 -15.23 -6.67 16.93
CA LEU A 354 -13.77 -6.76 16.95
C LEU A 354 -13.14 -7.12 15.60
N GLY A 355 -13.92 -7.15 14.51
CA GLY A 355 -13.40 -7.48 13.18
C GLY A 355 -12.25 -6.56 12.74
N ALA A 356 -12.43 -5.24 12.83
CA ALA A 356 -11.39 -4.27 12.46
C ALA A 356 -10.08 -4.42 13.27
N PRO A 357 -10.07 -4.42 14.62
CA PRO A 357 -8.82 -4.56 15.38
C PRO A 357 -8.14 -5.92 15.18
N VAL A 358 -8.89 -7.02 15.01
CA VAL A 358 -8.31 -8.35 14.76
C VAL A 358 -7.58 -8.37 13.42
N PHE A 359 -8.22 -7.92 12.34
CA PHE A 359 -7.60 -7.91 11.01
C PHE A 359 -6.50 -6.85 10.90
N GLY A 360 -6.62 -5.74 11.63
CA GLY A 360 -5.53 -4.78 11.80
C GLY A 360 -4.31 -5.39 12.49
N ALA A 361 -4.51 -6.20 13.54
CA ALA A 361 -3.43 -6.87 14.24
C ALA A 361 -2.75 -7.93 13.36
N ILE A 362 -3.52 -8.70 12.58
CA ILE A 362 -2.98 -9.64 11.58
C ILE A 362 -2.12 -8.88 10.56
N ALA A 363 -2.61 -7.74 10.06
CA ALA A 363 -1.88 -6.90 9.12
C ALA A 363 -0.53 -6.42 9.71
N ALA A 364 -0.55 -5.90 10.94
CA ALA A 364 0.65 -5.42 11.62
C ALA A 364 1.64 -6.56 11.92
N GLY A 365 1.16 -7.71 12.38
CA GLY A 365 1.97 -8.88 12.68
C GLY A 365 2.68 -9.43 11.44
N LEU A 366 1.95 -9.63 10.34
CA LEU A 366 2.55 -10.07 9.08
C LEU A 366 3.60 -9.09 8.54
N ALA A 367 3.38 -7.79 8.73
CA ALA A 367 4.37 -6.78 8.34
C ALA A 367 5.63 -6.80 9.23
N GLY A 368 5.45 -7.08 10.52
CA GLY A 368 6.53 -7.22 11.50
C GLY A 368 7.37 -8.49 11.29
N ASP A 369 6.76 -9.62 10.92
CA ASP A 369 7.48 -10.88 10.68
C ASP A 369 8.36 -10.82 9.42
N LEU A 370 7.99 -9.98 8.46
CA LEU A 370 8.79 -9.71 7.26
C LEU A 370 9.98 -8.79 7.52
N TYR A 371 10.05 -8.15 8.70
CA TYR A 371 11.23 -7.41 9.13
C TYR A 371 12.30 -8.41 9.59
N PRO A 372 13.47 -8.47 8.93
CA PRO A 372 14.57 -9.30 9.41
C PRO A 372 15.04 -8.71 10.74
N GLY A 373 14.60 -9.32 11.85
CA GLY A 373 15.03 -8.95 13.19
C GLY A 373 16.55 -9.08 13.30
N VAL A 374 17.27 -7.98 13.10
CA VAL A 374 18.70 -7.89 13.38
C VAL A 374 18.83 -7.93 14.90
N ARG A 375 19.00 -9.14 15.44
CA ARG A 375 19.38 -9.30 16.85
C ARG A 375 20.80 -8.75 16.97
N HIS A 376 20.93 -7.56 17.54
CA HIS A 376 22.23 -7.12 18.00
C HIS A 376 22.63 -7.99 19.20
N PRO A 377 23.82 -8.61 19.19
CA PRO A 377 24.33 -9.18 20.43
C PRO A 377 24.39 -8.05 21.45
N ALA A 378 23.77 -8.26 22.61
CA ALA A 378 24.00 -7.41 23.77
C ALA A 378 25.51 -7.44 24.05
N GLY A 379 26.16 -6.30 23.89
CA GLY A 379 27.54 -6.10 24.30
C GLY A 379 27.63 -5.94 25.80
#